data_AF-A0AAN0SGY9-F1
#
_entry.id   AF-A0AAN0SGY9-F1
#
_cell.length_a   1.000
_cell.length_b   1.000
_cell.length_c   1.000
_cell.angle_alpha   90.00
_cell.angle_beta   90.00
_cell.angle_gamma   90.00
#
_symmetry.space_group_name_H-M   'P 1'
#
loop_
_entity.id
_entity.type
_entity.pdbx_description
1 polymer ?
#
loop_
_entity_poly.entity_id
_entity_poly.type
_entity_poly.pdbx_seq_one_letter_code
_entity_poly.pdbx_strand_id
1 'polypeptide(L)'
;MLKVSNITRKLAQLNNIKLVEDAKNNTLSFTVLNDSEQKPVIVWAVSPKNELVFKDAPGLSPEMKEELPHWVSDNNKLREVIRFVKPAFTA
;
A
#
# COMPACT_ATOMS: atom_id res chain seq x y z
N MET A 1 3.04 -10.13 11.59
CA MET A 1 2.73 -9.21 10.49
C MET A 1 3.50 -7.90 10.68
N LEU A 2 4.00 -7.25 9.61
CA LEU A 2 4.55 -5.88 9.73
C LEU A 2 3.49 -5.01 10.41
N LYS A 3 3.79 -4.53 11.62
CA LYS A 3 2.85 -3.67 12.34
C LYS A 3 2.91 -2.28 11.74
N VAL A 4 1.89 -1.90 10.97
CA VAL A 4 1.79 -0.55 10.42
C VAL A 4 1.60 0.44 11.56
N SER A 5 2.57 1.36 11.71
CA SER A 5 2.56 2.36 12.78
C SER A 5 1.45 3.39 12.59
N ASN A 6 0.96 3.97 13.68
CA ASN A 6 -0.04 5.05 13.62
C ASN A 6 0.44 6.25 12.80
N ILE A 7 1.74 6.56 12.85
CA ILE A 7 2.37 7.61 12.03
C ILE A 7 2.22 7.29 10.54
N THR A 8 2.49 6.05 10.15
CA THR A 8 2.35 5.61 8.76
C THR A 8 0.90 5.62 8.30
N ARG A 9 -0.05 5.19 9.15
CA ARG A 9 -1.49 5.29 8.83
C ARG A 9 -1.94 6.74 8.64
N LYS A 10 -1.51 7.64 9.53
CA LYS A 10 -1.81 9.08 9.42
C LYS A 10 -1.21 9.68 8.15
N LEU A 11 0.03 9.30 7.81
CA LEU A 11 0.65 9.73 6.55
C LEU A 11 -0.16 9.23 5.34
N ALA A 12 -0.58 7.97 5.33
CA ALA A 12 -1.41 7.43 4.24
C ALA A 12 -2.70 8.24 4.08
N GLN A 13 -3.39 8.54 5.20
CA GLN A 13 -4.61 9.33 5.18
C GLN A 13 -4.40 10.74 4.61
N LEU A 14 -3.31 11.41 4.99
CA LEU A 14 -2.93 12.72 4.43
C LEU A 14 -2.61 12.68 2.93
N ASN A 15 -2.38 11.49 2.38
CA ASN A 15 -2.13 11.26 0.95
C ASN A 15 -3.34 10.60 0.26
N ASN A 16 -4.55 10.72 0.84
CA ASN A 16 -5.79 10.15 0.31
C ASN A 16 -5.78 8.60 0.18
N ILE A 17 -4.91 7.93 0.93
CA ILE A 17 -4.73 6.48 0.91
C ILE A 17 -5.25 5.88 2.22
N LYS A 18 -6.10 4.87 2.09
CA LYS A 18 -6.54 4.00 3.18
C LYS A 18 -5.76 2.70 3.10
N LEU A 19 -5.09 2.35 4.19
CA LEU A 19 -4.42 1.08 4.35
C LEU A 19 -5.41 0.06 4.92
N VAL A 20 -5.67 -1.00 4.18
CA VAL A 20 -6.63 -2.06 4.53
C VAL A 20 -5.85 -3.35 4.79
N GLU A 21 -5.92 -3.83 6.03
CA GLU A 21 -5.33 -5.12 6.43
C GLU A 21 -6.41 -6.20 6.36
N ASP A 22 -6.14 -7.25 5.59
CA ASP A 22 -6.97 -8.45 5.53
C ASP A 22 -6.23 -9.58 6.22
N ALA A 23 -6.63 -9.87 7.46
CA ALA A 23 -6.05 -10.93 8.26
C ALA A 23 -6.35 -12.34 7.72
N LYS A 24 -7.44 -12.53 6.94
CA LYS A 24 -7.79 -13.85 6.38
C LYS A 24 -6.89 -14.19 5.20
N ASN A 25 -6.64 -13.22 4.33
CA ASN A 25 -5.79 -13.39 3.15
C ASN A 25 -4.32 -13.01 3.41
N ASN A 26 -4.01 -12.53 4.62
CA ASN A 26 -2.71 -12.04 5.03
C ASN A 26 -2.17 -10.98 4.04
N THR A 27 -3.01 -10.01 3.68
CA THR A 27 -2.67 -8.96 2.72
C THR A 27 -2.79 -7.56 3.32
N LEU A 28 -2.00 -6.63 2.79
CA LEU A 28 -2.15 -5.20 2.99
C LEU A 28 -2.45 -4.55 1.64
N SER A 29 -3.57 -3.83 1.56
CA SER A 29 -4.00 -3.16 0.34
C SER A 29 -4.09 -1.65 0.53
N PHE A 30 -3.83 -0.91 -0.55
CA PHE A 30 -3.95 0.53 -0.61
C PHE A 30 -5.22 0.84 -1.39
N THR A 31 -6.18 1.53 -0.77
CA THR A 31 -7.40 1.99 -1.43
C THR A 31 -7.49 3.51 -1.34
N VAL A 32 -8.23 4.15 -2.24
CA VAL A 32 -8.53 5.58 -2.12
C VAL A 32 -9.50 5.77 -0.95
N LEU A 33 -9.28 6.78 -0.10
CA LEU A 33 -10.08 7.00 1.12
C LEU A 33 -11.56 7.25 0.84
N ASN A 34 -11.86 7.97 -0.26
CA ASN A 34 -13.21 8.42 -0.62
C ASN A 34 -13.78 7.69 -1.85
N ASP A 35 -13.12 6.64 -2.34
CA ASP A 35 -13.66 5.83 -3.43
C ASP A 35 -14.80 4.94 -2.89
N SER A 36 -16.01 5.14 -3.43
CA SER A 36 -17.20 4.37 -3.07
C SER A 36 -17.05 2.89 -3.39
N GLU A 37 -16.24 2.54 -4.39
CA GLU A 37 -15.98 1.16 -4.77
C GLU A 37 -14.89 0.51 -3.91
N GLN A 38 -14.11 1.32 -3.17
CA GLN A 38 -12.96 0.92 -2.35
C GLN A 38 -12.02 -0.04 -3.10
N LYS A 39 -11.81 0.19 -4.40
CA LYS A 39 -10.98 -0.72 -5.20
C LYS A 39 -9.52 -0.62 -4.75
N PRO A 40 -8.84 -1.77 -4.57
CA PRO A 40 -7.42 -1.77 -4.24
C PRO A 40 -6.63 -1.26 -5.43
N VAL A 41 -5.81 -0.24 -5.21
CA VAL A 41 -4.85 0.28 -6.21
C VAL A 41 -3.54 -0.51 -6.14
N ILE A 42 -3.18 -0.99 -4.94
CA ILE A 42 -2.00 -1.83 -4.68
C ILE A 42 -2.36 -2.91 -3.68
N VAL A 43 -1.89 -4.13 -3.90
CA VAL A 43 -2.06 -5.29 -3.03
C VAL A 43 -0.69 -5.88 -2.71
N TRP A 44 -0.41 -6.04 -1.42
CA TRP A 44 0.77 -6.71 -0.90
C TRP A 44 0.37 -7.95 -0.13
N ALA A 45 1.12 -9.04 -0.30
CA ALA A 45 1.04 -10.21 0.55
C ALA A 45 2.01 -10.07 1.73
N VAL A 46 1.59 -10.49 2.92
CA VAL A 46 2.47 -10.55 4.09
C VAL A 46 3.21 -11.88 4.06
N SER A 47 4.54 -11.82 4.00
CA SER A 47 5.41 -13.00 4.01
C SER A 47 5.52 -13.60 5.42
N PRO A 48 5.98 -14.86 5.55
CA PRO A 48 6.30 -15.46 6.85
C PRO A 48 7.36 -14.69 7.66
N LYS A 49 8.21 -13.89 6.98
CA LYS A 49 9.21 -13.01 7.61
C LYS A 49 8.63 -11.67 8.06
N ASN A 50 7.30 -11.50 7.99
CA ASN A 50 6.60 -10.25 8.29
C ASN A 50 6.95 -9.09 7.36
N GLU A 51 7.34 -9.38 6.12
CA GLU A 51 7.57 -8.37 5.09
C GLU A 51 6.34 -8.29 4.19
N LEU A 52 6.13 -7.15 3.55
CA LEU A 52 5.14 -7.01 2.49
C LEU A 52 5.81 -7.36 1.16
N VAL A 53 5.23 -8.28 0.41
CA VAL A 53 5.70 -8.71 -0.91
C VAL A 53 4.68 -8.24 -1.94
N PHE A 54 5.16 -7.58 -2.99
CA PHE A 54 4.30 -7.06 -4.04
C PHE A 54 3.51 -8.19 -4.70
N LYS A 55 2.19 -8.02 -4.85
CA LYS A 55 1.32 -9.01 -5.49
C LYS A 55 0.71 -8.45 -6.77
N ASP A 56 0.09 -7.29 -6.65
CA ASP A 56 -0.59 -6.63 -7.78
C ASP A 56 -0.74 -5.13 -7.52
N ALA A 57 -0.90 -4.36 -8.59
CA ALA A 57 -1.27 -2.95 -8.54
C ALA A 57 -2.17 -2.59 -9.72
N PRO A 58 -3.47 -2.96 -9.68
CA PRO A 58 -4.36 -2.79 -10.82
C PRO A 58 -4.65 -1.31 -11.11
N GLY A 59 -4.49 -0.41 -10.13
CA GLY A 59 -4.72 1.02 -10.31
C GLY A 59 -3.48 1.84 -10.66
N LEU A 60 -2.33 1.21 -10.95
CA LEU A 60 -1.10 1.90 -11.36
C LEU A 60 -0.76 1.65 -12.83
N SER A 61 -0.09 2.61 -13.47
CA SER A 61 0.47 2.44 -14.82
C SER A 61 1.60 1.41 -14.81
N PRO A 62 1.92 0.77 -15.96
CA PRO A 62 3.02 -0.18 -16.05
C PRO A 62 4.36 0.37 -15.53
N GLU A 63 4.67 1.63 -15.85
CA GLU A 63 5.92 2.28 -15.44
C GLU A 63 6.02 2.42 -13.91
N MET A 64 4.91 2.83 -13.26
CA MET A 64 4.87 2.92 -11.81
C MET A 64 4.99 1.54 -11.14
N LYS A 65 4.51 0.46 -11.79
CA LYS A 65 4.66 -0.91 -11.26
C LYS A 65 6.10 -1.38 -11.29
N GLU A 66 6.87 -1.03 -12.31
CA GLU A 66 8.30 -1.38 -12.41
C GLU A 66 9.14 -0.70 -11.32
N GLU A 67 8.77 0.53 -10.94
CA GLU A 67 9.45 1.29 -9.89
C GLU A 67 9.01 0.91 -8.47
N LEU A 68 7.92 0.15 -8.31
CA LEU A 68 7.49 -0.30 -7.00
C LEU A 68 8.52 -1.29 -6.39
N PRO A 69 8.87 -1.13 -5.11
CA PRO A 69 9.78 -2.07 -4.48
C PRO A 69 9.15 -3.46 -4.43
N HIS A 70 9.93 -4.51 -4.71
CA HIS A 70 9.38 -5.88 -4.69
C HIS A 70 9.00 -6.34 -3.27
N TRP A 71 9.64 -5.75 -2.25
CA TRP A 71 9.30 -5.96 -0.86
C TRP A 71 9.45 -4.69 0.00
N VAL A 72 8.62 -4.61 1.04
CA VAL A 72 8.64 -3.57 2.08
C VAL A 72 8.79 -4.26 3.44
N SER A 73 9.94 -4.07 4.07
CA SER A 73 10.33 -4.72 5.32
C SER A 73 10.02 -3.89 6.58
N ASP A 74 9.79 -2.59 6.43
CA ASP A 74 9.59 -1.68 7.55
C ASP A 74 8.68 -0.50 7.22
N ASN A 75 8.37 0.29 8.26
CA ASN A 75 7.50 1.45 8.14
C ASN A 75 8.13 2.63 7.38
N ASN A 76 9.46 2.76 7.32
CA ASN A 76 10.09 3.85 6.58
C ASN A 76 9.93 3.62 5.08
N LYS A 77 10.24 2.41 4.62
CA LYS A 77 10.04 2.03 3.22
C LYS A 77 8.57 2.04 2.83
N LEU A 78 7.67 1.67 3.75
CA LEU A 78 6.22 1.81 3.51
C LEU A 78 5.79 3.27 3.31
N ARG A 79 6.38 4.22 4.05
CA ARG A 79 6.10 5.66 3.90
C ARG A 79 6.64 6.20 2.57
N GLU A 80 7.78 5.70 2.10
CA GLU A 80 8.31 6.03 0.77
C GLU A 80 7.36 5.57 -0.33
N VAL A 81 6.87 4.33 -0.26
CA VAL A 81 5.86 3.81 -1.20
C VAL A 81 4.60 4.69 -1.18
N ILE A 82 4.08 5.03 0.00
CA ILE A 82 2.90 5.91 0.14
C ILE A 82 3.10 7.25 -0.58
N ARG A 83 4.29 7.87 -0.45
CA ARG A 83 4.59 9.14 -1.12
C ARG A 83 4.75 8.96 -2.63
N PHE A 84 5.41 7.90 -3.05
CA PHE A 84 5.64 7.58 -4.46
C PHE A 84 4.32 7.39 -5.20
N VAL A 85 3.39 6.63 -4.61
CA VAL A 85 2.13 6.28 -5.30
C VAL A 85 1.08 7.37 -5.18
N LYS A 86 1.25 8.35 -4.29
CA LYS A 86 0.33 9.48 -4.07
C LYS A 86 -0.24 10.07 -5.36
N PRO A 87 0.54 10.37 -6.42
CA PRO A 87 0.00 10.97 -7.65
C PRO A 87 -1.14 10.14 -8.28
N ALA A 88 -1.10 8.82 -8.14
CA ALA A 88 -2.13 7.92 -8.64
C ALA A 88 -3.44 7.95 -7.82
N PHE A 89 -3.44 8.57 -6.63
CA PHE A 89 -4.58 8.67 -5.71
C PHE A 89 -5.15 10.10 -5.62
N THR A 90 -4.66 11.03 -6.45
CA THR A 90 -5.05 12.45 -6.45
C THR A 90 -5.62 12.94 -7.78
N ALA A 91 -5.88 12.03 -8.73
CA ALA A 91 -6.51 12.34 -10.01
C ALA A 91 -8.04 12.35 -9.91
#